data_AF-A0A4Q3ECY2-F1
#
_entry.id   AF-A0A4Q3ECY2-F1
#
_cell.length_a   1.000
_cell.length_b   1.000
_cell.length_c   1.000
_cell.angle_alpha   90.00
_cell.angle_beta   90.00
_cell.angle_gamma   90.00
#
_symmetry.space_group_name_H-M   'P 1'
#
loop_
_entity.id
_entity.type
_entity.pdbx_description
1 polymer ?
#
loop_
_entity_poly.entity_id
_entity_poly.type
_entity_poly.pdbx_seq_one_letter_code
_entity_poly.pdbx_strand_id
1 'polypeptide(L)'
;TVLHLIPDAYHGNDNLVGVFILVGFIFQIVLEQFSEGIEHGHIHKHNHDHVVFPVGIMVSLCLHAFLEGMPIAEGHQHELVFGIALHHIPAAFALGSVLLASGQSRNRTIIFILLFTVMAPAGYFFSTELSNGGIGNLQQYFNRIMGVVIGIFLHISTTILFESSADHKFNLRKMIAVLCGIGIALAGFLL
;
A
#
# COMPACT_ATOMS: atom_id res chain seq x y z
N THR A 1 13.63 3.07 5.45
CA THR A 1 12.64 3.80 6.27
C THR A 1 12.24 5.05 5.53
N VAL A 2 11.16 5.73 5.94
CA VAL A 2 10.74 7.02 5.34
C VAL A 2 11.86 8.08 5.39
N LEU A 3 12.74 7.99 6.40
CA LEU A 3 13.92 8.85 6.56
C LEU A 3 14.96 8.71 5.44
N HIS A 4 14.96 7.59 4.70
CA HIS A 4 15.79 7.42 3.50
C HIS A 4 14.99 7.73 2.22
N LEU A 5 13.77 7.18 2.12
CA LEU A 5 12.94 7.28 0.91
C LEU A 5 12.65 8.73 0.49
N ILE A 6 12.32 9.61 1.43
CA ILE A 6 12.00 11.01 1.09
C ILE A 6 13.24 11.75 0.57
N PRO A 7 14.38 11.80 1.30
CA PRO A 7 15.58 12.43 0.77
C PRO A 7 16.04 11.86 -0.58
N ASP A 8 15.99 10.54 -0.75
CA ASP A 8 16.45 9.86 -1.98
C ASP A 8 15.61 10.27 -3.20
N ALA A 9 14.29 10.38 -3.04
CA ALA A 9 13.41 10.86 -4.11
C ALA A 9 13.74 12.30 -4.55
N TYR A 10 14.27 13.15 -3.67
CA TYR A 10 14.59 14.55 -3.98
C TYR A 10 16.04 14.79 -4.45
N HIS A 11 16.93 13.79 -4.39
CA HIS A 11 18.34 13.93 -4.77
C HIS A 11 18.56 14.44 -6.22
N GLY A 12 17.57 14.26 -7.11
CA GLY A 12 17.61 14.73 -8.50
C GLY A 12 17.27 16.22 -8.72
N ASN A 13 17.02 17.01 -7.67
CA ASN A 13 16.60 18.42 -7.77
C ASN A 13 15.31 18.66 -8.59
N ASP A 14 14.45 17.63 -8.70
CA ASP A 14 13.17 17.72 -9.40
C ASP A 14 12.07 18.16 -8.45
N ASN A 15 11.67 19.43 -8.54
CA ASN A 15 10.60 20.00 -7.74
C ASN A 15 9.23 19.33 -7.97
N LEU A 16 9.06 18.60 -9.07
CA LEU A 16 7.81 17.90 -9.35
C LEU A 16 7.59 16.69 -8.43
N VAL A 17 8.63 16.16 -7.77
CA VAL A 17 8.49 15.03 -6.83
C VAL A 17 7.41 15.30 -5.78
N GLY A 18 7.33 16.53 -5.26
CA GLY A 18 6.29 16.92 -4.31
C GLY A 18 4.87 16.89 -4.89
N VAL A 19 4.70 17.23 -6.17
CA VAL A 19 3.41 17.10 -6.86
C VAL A 19 3.03 15.63 -6.98
N PHE A 20 3.98 14.75 -7.32
CA PHE A 20 3.72 13.32 -7.41
C PHE A 20 3.42 12.68 -6.06
N ILE A 21 3.98 13.18 -4.95
CA ILE A 21 3.58 12.80 -3.59
C ILE A 21 2.09 13.11 -3.35
N LEU A 22 1.65 14.32 -3.70
CA LEU A 22 0.23 14.68 -3.56
C LEU A 22 -0.68 13.80 -4.45
N VAL A 23 -0.24 13.54 -5.68
CA VAL A 23 -0.96 12.63 -6.60
C VAL A 23 -1.06 11.24 -5.99
N GLY A 24 0.02 10.70 -5.44
CA GLY A 24 0.02 9.38 -4.78
C GLY A 24 -0.91 9.32 -3.57
N PHE A 25 -0.94 10.38 -2.75
CA PHE A 25 -1.84 10.48 -1.62
C PHE A 25 -3.32 10.43 -2.07
N ILE A 26 -3.68 11.25 -3.06
CA ILE A 26 -5.05 11.26 -3.62
C ILE A 26 -5.39 9.94 -4.31
N PHE A 27 -4.43 9.38 -5.03
CA PHE A 27 -4.59 8.10 -5.71
C PHE A 27 -4.91 6.98 -4.72
N GLN A 28 -4.24 6.98 -3.58
CA GLN A 28 -4.50 6.01 -2.53
C GLN A 28 -5.90 6.14 -1.94
N ILE A 29 -6.40 7.37 -1.73
CA ILE A 29 -7.78 7.60 -1.31
C ILE A 29 -8.74 6.94 -2.30
N VAL A 30 -8.50 7.12 -3.61
CA VAL A 30 -9.35 6.51 -4.65
C VAL A 30 -9.31 4.99 -4.58
N LEU A 31 -8.13 4.39 -4.40
CA LEU A 31 -7.99 2.93 -4.23
C LEU A 31 -8.76 2.43 -2.99
N GLU A 32 -8.69 3.16 -1.88
CA GLU A 32 -9.41 2.82 -0.65
C GLU A 32 -10.93 2.86 -0.83
N GLN A 33 -11.46 3.83 -1.58
CA GLN A 33 -12.89 3.87 -1.90
C GLN A 33 -13.36 2.64 -2.70
N PHE A 34 -12.53 2.08 -3.57
CA PHE A 34 -12.83 0.81 -4.23
C PHE A 34 -12.76 -0.40 -3.29
N SER A 35 -11.97 -0.29 -2.22
CA SER A 35 -11.83 -1.33 -1.19
C SER A 35 -12.98 -1.33 -0.19
N GLU A 36 -13.42 -0.15 0.28
CA GLU A 36 -14.49 0.04 1.27
C GLU A 36 -15.89 0.12 0.63
N GLY A 37 -16.01 0.72 -0.56
CA GLY A 37 -17.28 1.10 -1.18
C GLY A 37 -18.17 -0.06 -1.63
N ILE A 38 -17.65 -1.29 -1.65
CA ILE A 38 -18.44 -2.49 -1.94
C ILE A 38 -19.14 -3.03 -0.67
N GLU A 39 -18.68 -2.64 0.52
CA GLU A 39 -19.25 -3.11 1.79
C GLU A 39 -20.55 -2.37 2.17
N HIS A 40 -20.77 -1.14 1.66
CA HIS A 40 -21.92 -0.30 2.02
C HIS A 40 -22.94 -0.02 0.89
N GLY A 41 -22.87 -0.74 -0.24
CA GLY A 41 -23.84 -0.64 -1.33
C GLY A 41 -24.97 -1.68 -1.23
N HIS A 42 -25.93 -1.50 -0.32
CA HIS A 42 -27.24 -2.20 -0.34
C HIS A 42 -27.26 -3.67 -0.82
N ILE A 43 -26.61 -4.61 -0.12
CA ILE A 43 -27.00 -6.05 -0.21
C ILE A 43 -28.21 -6.33 0.70
N HIS A 44 -29.16 -5.40 0.70
CA HIS A 44 -30.49 -5.55 1.27
C HIS A 44 -31.46 -4.99 0.24
N LYS A 45 -31.78 -5.79 -0.79
CA LYS A 45 -33.16 -6.15 -1.19
C LYS A 45 -33.21 -6.84 -2.56
N HIS A 46 -33.80 -8.03 -2.54
CA HIS A 46 -34.63 -8.62 -3.59
C HIS A 46 -34.07 -8.66 -5.02
N ASN A 47 -33.28 -9.68 -5.33
CA ASN A 47 -33.69 -10.72 -6.27
C ASN A 47 -32.60 -11.80 -6.32
N HIS A 48 -33.01 -13.00 -6.73
CA HIS A 48 -32.08 -14.01 -7.20
C HIS A 48 -31.15 -13.40 -8.27
N ASP A 49 -29.91 -13.85 -8.27
CA ASP A 49 -28.89 -13.70 -9.30
C ASP A 49 -27.78 -12.66 -9.05
N HIS A 50 -26.60 -13.23 -8.81
CA HIS A 50 -25.25 -12.66 -8.88
C HIS A 50 -24.81 -11.79 -7.70
N VAL A 51 -24.18 -12.45 -6.72
CA VAL A 51 -23.13 -11.84 -5.91
C VAL A 51 -22.00 -11.47 -6.88
N VAL A 52 -21.99 -10.24 -7.36
CA VAL A 52 -21.01 -9.79 -8.35
C VAL A 52 -19.66 -9.75 -7.67
N PHE A 53 -18.75 -10.60 -8.15
CA PHE A 53 -17.36 -10.64 -7.72
C PHE A 53 -16.78 -9.21 -7.73
N PRO A 54 -16.22 -8.73 -6.60
CA PRO A 54 -15.72 -7.37 -6.52
C PRO A 54 -14.35 -7.24 -7.22
N VAL A 55 -14.37 -7.20 -8.55
CA VAL A 55 -13.18 -6.93 -9.38
C VAL A 55 -12.49 -5.66 -8.92
N GLY A 56 -13.26 -4.64 -8.49
CA GLY A 56 -12.75 -3.37 -7.96
C GLY A 56 -11.83 -3.56 -6.74
N ILE A 57 -12.26 -4.34 -5.73
CA ILE A 57 -11.43 -4.66 -4.55
C ILE A 57 -10.15 -5.39 -4.99
N MET A 58 -10.28 -6.38 -5.88
CA MET A 58 -9.13 -7.15 -6.35
C MET A 58 -8.09 -6.26 -7.04
N VAL A 59 -8.51 -5.44 -8.00
CA VAL A 59 -7.63 -4.54 -8.74
C VAL A 59 -7.01 -3.50 -7.82
N SER A 60 -7.81 -2.92 -6.92
CA SER A 60 -7.34 -1.93 -5.96
C SER A 60 -6.24 -2.50 -5.05
N LEU A 61 -6.50 -3.63 -4.40
CA LEU A 61 -5.54 -4.28 -3.51
C LEU A 61 -4.29 -4.79 -4.25
N CYS A 62 -4.45 -5.30 -5.47
CA CYS A 62 -3.29 -5.72 -6.26
C CYS A 62 -2.41 -4.52 -6.64
N LEU A 63 -3.01 -3.40 -7.01
CA LEU A 63 -2.25 -2.20 -7.36
C LEU A 63 -1.59 -1.56 -6.13
N HIS A 64 -2.29 -1.56 -4.99
CA HIS A 64 -1.73 -1.20 -3.70
C HIS A 64 -0.48 -2.05 -3.39
N ALA A 65 -0.64 -3.38 -3.38
CA ALA A 65 0.43 -4.34 -3.09
C ALA A 65 1.61 -4.23 -4.09
N PHE A 66 1.33 -3.89 -5.35
CA PHE A 66 2.37 -3.62 -6.32
C PHE A 66 3.17 -2.36 -5.99
N LEU A 67 2.48 -1.26 -5.69
CA LEU A 67 3.12 0.04 -5.45
C LEU A 67 3.93 0.05 -4.15
N GLU A 68 3.48 -0.61 -3.08
CA GLU A 68 4.25 -0.75 -1.83
C GLU A 68 5.54 -1.57 -2.00
N GLY A 69 5.63 -2.45 -3.00
CA GLY A 69 6.79 -3.28 -3.26
C GLY A 69 7.92 -2.54 -3.95
N MET A 70 7.61 -1.44 -4.65
CA MET A 70 8.58 -0.66 -5.43
C MET A 70 9.73 -0.05 -4.61
N PRO A 71 9.51 0.54 -3.43
CA PRO A 71 10.57 1.22 -2.67
C PRO A 71 11.57 0.25 -2.04
N ILE A 72 11.28 -1.06 -2.03
CA ILE A 72 12.23 -2.09 -1.61
C ILE A 72 13.45 -2.13 -2.53
N ALA A 73 13.32 -1.69 -3.79
CA ALA A 73 14.44 -1.65 -4.73
C ALA A 73 15.50 -0.59 -4.37
N GLU A 74 15.15 0.45 -3.61
CA GLU A 74 16.10 1.47 -3.13
C GLU A 74 16.77 1.05 -1.82
N GLY A 75 17.76 0.16 -1.93
CA GLY A 75 18.71 -0.17 -0.86
C GLY A 75 18.26 -1.24 0.13
N HIS A 76 19.10 -1.50 1.15
CA HIS A 76 18.90 -2.55 2.15
C HIS A 76 17.92 -2.13 3.25
N GLN A 77 16.65 -1.91 2.88
CA GLN A 77 15.61 -1.45 3.80
C GLN A 77 14.93 -2.61 4.52
N HIS A 78 15.68 -3.40 5.32
CA HIS A 78 15.16 -4.55 6.05
C HIS A 78 13.92 -4.23 6.90
N GLU A 79 13.92 -3.05 7.53
CA GLU A 79 12.79 -2.55 8.33
C GLU A 79 11.52 -2.33 7.47
N LEU A 80 11.70 -1.82 6.25
CA LEU A 80 10.57 -1.60 5.33
C LEU A 80 9.99 -2.92 4.86
N VAL A 81 10.85 -3.89 4.51
CA VAL A 81 10.42 -5.25 4.12
C VAL A 81 9.66 -5.92 5.25
N PHE A 82 10.13 -5.80 6.48
CA PHE A 82 9.46 -6.38 7.64
C PHE A 82 8.11 -5.72 7.92
N GLY A 83 8.05 -4.39 7.87
CA GLY A 83 6.80 -3.64 7.98
C GLY A 83 5.80 -4.01 6.86
N ILE A 84 6.29 -4.22 5.65
CA ILE A 84 5.48 -4.69 4.52
C ILE A 84 4.91 -6.07 4.78
N ALA A 85 5.78 -7.03 5.10
CA ALA A 85 5.37 -8.41 5.36
C ALA A 85 4.34 -8.53 6.48
N LEU A 86 4.49 -7.75 7.57
CA LEU A 86 3.57 -7.80 8.70
C LEU A 86 2.15 -7.32 8.36
N HIS A 87 2.00 -6.24 7.58
CA HIS A 87 0.67 -5.71 7.25
C HIS A 87 0.00 -6.47 6.08
N HIS A 88 0.80 -7.17 5.26
CA HIS A 88 0.30 -8.04 4.20
C HIS A 88 -0.51 -9.22 4.74
N ILE A 89 -0.22 -9.70 5.95
CA ILE A 89 -0.96 -10.80 6.59
C ILE A 89 -2.42 -10.43 6.88
N PRO A 90 -2.73 -9.33 7.61
CA PRO A 90 -4.09 -8.84 7.77
C PRO A 90 -4.81 -8.56 6.44
N ALA A 91 -4.13 -7.94 5.48
CA ALA A 91 -4.72 -7.60 4.17
C ALA A 91 -5.14 -8.86 3.39
N ALA A 92 -4.27 -9.87 3.32
CA ALA A 92 -4.58 -11.15 2.68
C ALA A 92 -5.73 -11.89 3.38
N PHE A 93 -5.79 -11.82 4.72
CA PHE A 93 -6.89 -12.40 5.49
C PHE A 93 -8.23 -11.70 5.22
N ALA A 94 -8.25 -10.37 5.18
CA ALA A 94 -9.44 -9.57 4.86
C ALA A 94 -9.95 -9.90 3.45
N LEU A 95 -9.07 -9.87 2.45
CA LEU A 95 -9.40 -10.23 1.07
C LEU A 95 -9.95 -11.67 0.98
N GLY A 96 -9.28 -12.63 1.62
CA GLY A 96 -9.73 -14.02 1.65
C GLY A 96 -11.13 -14.17 2.27
N SER A 97 -11.41 -13.45 3.35
CA SER A 97 -12.70 -13.44 4.03
C SER A 97 -13.81 -12.89 3.13
N VAL A 98 -13.56 -11.76 2.46
CA VAL A 98 -14.50 -11.15 1.50
C VAL A 98 -14.77 -12.08 0.31
N LEU A 99 -13.73 -12.70 -0.26
CA LEU A 99 -13.86 -13.62 -1.38
C LEU A 99 -14.74 -14.83 -1.02
N LEU A 100 -14.51 -15.43 0.15
CA LEU A 100 -15.34 -16.55 0.63
C LEU A 100 -16.77 -16.11 0.93
N ALA A 101 -16.96 -14.96 1.56
CA ALA A 101 -18.28 -14.39 1.84
C ALA A 101 -19.06 -14.06 0.55
N SER A 102 -18.36 -13.69 -0.53
CA SER A 102 -18.96 -13.43 -1.85
C SER A 102 -19.34 -14.70 -2.64
N GLY A 103 -19.17 -15.89 -2.06
CA GLY A 103 -19.51 -17.16 -2.70
C GLY A 103 -18.46 -17.69 -3.69
N GLN A 104 -17.23 -17.15 -3.68
CA GLN A 104 -16.15 -17.72 -4.48
C GLN A 104 -15.74 -19.11 -3.98
N SER A 105 -15.43 -20.01 -4.91
CA SER A 105 -14.93 -21.34 -4.55
C SER A 105 -13.54 -21.23 -3.92
N ARG A 106 -13.26 -22.12 -2.96
CA ARG A 106 -11.99 -22.14 -2.21
C ARG A 106 -10.76 -22.12 -3.11
N ASN A 107 -10.79 -22.84 -4.23
CA ASN A 107 -9.69 -22.89 -5.18
C ASN A 107 -9.45 -21.53 -5.87
N ARG A 108 -10.53 -20.81 -6.25
CA ARG A 108 -10.40 -19.47 -6.83
C ARG A 108 -9.89 -18.46 -5.80
N THR A 109 -10.37 -18.54 -4.56
CA THR A 109 -9.86 -17.71 -3.46
C THR A 109 -8.36 -17.87 -3.28
N ILE A 110 -7.85 -19.10 -3.29
CA ILE A 110 -6.41 -19.37 -3.18
C ILE A 110 -5.66 -18.74 -4.36
N ILE A 111 -6.15 -18.90 -5.60
CA ILE A 111 -5.53 -18.30 -6.79
C ILE A 111 -5.47 -16.78 -6.67
N PHE A 112 -6.55 -16.14 -6.21
CA PHE A 112 -6.60 -14.70 -6.04
C PHE A 112 -5.68 -14.18 -4.93
N ILE A 113 -5.59 -14.90 -3.81
CA ILE A 113 -4.63 -14.55 -2.75
C ILE A 113 -3.20 -14.71 -3.27
N LEU A 114 -2.90 -15.77 -4.01
CA LEU A 114 -1.57 -15.94 -4.62
C LEU A 114 -1.25 -14.79 -5.58
N LEU A 115 -2.20 -14.43 -6.44
CA LEU A 115 -2.05 -13.28 -7.35
C LEU A 115 -1.75 -11.99 -6.57
N PHE A 116 -2.51 -11.72 -5.50
CA PHE A 116 -2.27 -10.57 -4.61
C PHE A 116 -0.86 -10.60 -4.00
N THR A 117 -0.43 -11.74 -3.45
CA THR A 117 0.91 -11.84 -2.82
C THR A 117 2.07 -11.67 -3.80
N VAL A 118 1.88 -12.00 -5.09
CA VAL A 118 2.90 -11.83 -6.13
C VAL A 118 3.07 -10.36 -6.53
N MET A 119 2.08 -9.50 -6.28
CA MET A 119 2.15 -8.09 -6.68
C MET A 119 3.29 -7.33 -6.00
N ALA A 120 3.55 -7.56 -4.71
CA ALA A 120 4.66 -6.89 -4.01
C ALA A 120 6.05 -7.28 -4.57
N PRO A 121 6.39 -8.57 -4.76
CA PRO A 121 7.58 -8.98 -5.50
C PRO A 121 7.63 -8.41 -6.92
N ALA A 122 6.50 -8.37 -7.64
CA ALA A 122 6.44 -7.80 -8.98
C ALA A 122 6.77 -6.29 -8.98
N GLY A 123 6.27 -5.55 -7.99
CA GLY A 123 6.60 -4.13 -7.78
C GLY A 123 8.08 -3.91 -7.51
N TYR A 124 8.68 -4.75 -6.67
CA TYR A 124 10.12 -4.75 -6.43
C TYR A 124 10.91 -4.93 -7.73
N PHE A 125 10.65 -6.01 -8.48
CA PHE A 125 11.36 -6.28 -9.74
C PHE A 125 11.16 -5.15 -10.76
N PHE A 126 9.94 -4.65 -10.89
CA PHE A 126 9.64 -3.53 -11.78
C PHE A 126 10.45 -2.29 -11.42
N SER A 127 10.53 -1.96 -10.13
CA SER A 127 11.30 -0.82 -9.63
C SER A 127 12.81 -1.01 -9.84
N THR A 128 13.34 -2.21 -9.64
CA THR A 128 14.76 -2.54 -9.92
C THR A 128 15.10 -2.37 -11.40
N GLU A 129 14.27 -2.89 -12.30
CA GLU A 129 14.46 -2.75 -13.75
C GLU A 129 14.32 -1.29 -14.21
N LEU A 130 13.41 -0.54 -13.60
CA LEU A 130 13.23 0.88 -13.84
C LEU A 130 14.45 1.72 -13.42
N SER A 131 15.02 1.41 -12.24
CA SER A 131 16.21 2.08 -11.70
C SER A 131 17.48 1.77 -12.51
N ASN A 132 17.64 0.51 -12.94
CA ASN A 132 18.78 0.04 -13.72
C ASN A 132 18.72 0.43 -15.22
N GLY A 133 17.64 1.07 -15.68
CA GLY A 133 17.45 1.46 -17.08
C GLY A 133 17.08 0.29 -18.02
N GLY A 134 16.65 -0.85 -17.48
CA GLY A 134 16.20 -2.02 -18.25
C GLY A 134 14.89 -1.78 -18.99
N ILE A 135 14.07 -0.83 -18.51
CA ILE A 135 12.76 -0.47 -19.09
C ILE A 135 12.85 0.86 -19.86
N GLY A 136 13.61 0.88 -20.95
CA GLY A 136 13.76 2.05 -21.81
C GLY A 136 14.30 3.30 -21.08
N ASN A 137 13.99 4.49 -21.59
CA ASN A 137 14.45 5.77 -21.01
C ASN A 137 13.54 6.26 -19.85
N LEU A 138 12.91 5.34 -19.12
CA LEU A 138 12.01 5.69 -18.01
C LEU A 138 12.74 6.00 -16.70
N GLN A 139 14.05 5.78 -16.62
CA GLN A 139 14.88 6.08 -15.45
C GLN A 139 14.70 7.54 -14.99
N GLN A 140 14.52 8.49 -15.92
CA GLN A 140 14.25 9.90 -15.61
C GLN A 140 12.94 10.16 -14.83
N TYR A 141 12.00 9.22 -14.84
CA TYR A 141 10.74 9.31 -14.11
C TYR A 141 10.77 8.57 -12.77
N PHE A 142 11.86 7.86 -12.46
CA PHE A 142 11.97 7.03 -11.27
C PHE A 142 11.67 7.81 -9.99
N ASN A 143 12.30 8.97 -9.78
CA ASN A 143 12.06 9.83 -8.62
C ASN A 143 10.61 10.31 -8.50
N ARG A 144 9.94 10.55 -9.65
CA ARG A 144 8.52 10.96 -9.67
C ARG A 144 7.61 9.80 -9.29
N ILE A 145 7.89 8.61 -9.81
CA ILE A 145 7.18 7.38 -9.44
C ILE A 145 7.38 7.08 -7.96
N MET A 146 8.60 7.24 -7.44
CA MET A 146 8.88 7.11 -6.00
C MET A 146 8.10 8.16 -5.18
N GLY A 147 7.95 9.39 -5.70
CA GLY A 147 7.06 10.40 -5.14
C GLY A 147 5.63 9.88 -4.96
N VAL A 148 5.03 9.25 -5.98
CA VAL A 148 3.69 8.62 -5.87
C VAL A 148 3.66 7.59 -4.74
N VAL A 149 4.67 6.73 -4.67
CA VAL A 149 4.71 5.67 -3.64
C VAL A 149 4.87 6.24 -2.23
N ILE A 150 5.67 7.30 -2.05
CA ILE A 150 5.77 8.03 -0.79
C ILE A 150 4.40 8.60 -0.40
N GLY A 151 3.68 9.21 -1.35
CA GLY A 151 2.32 9.71 -1.14
C GLY A 151 1.34 8.64 -0.66
N ILE A 152 1.41 7.45 -1.26
CA ILE A 152 0.62 6.29 -0.86
C ILE A 152 0.92 5.87 0.58
N PHE A 153 2.21 5.73 0.94
CA PHE A 153 2.59 5.38 2.31
C PHE A 153 2.17 6.44 3.33
N LEU A 154 2.24 7.72 2.97
CA LEU A 154 1.78 8.80 3.85
C LEU A 154 0.29 8.67 4.14
N HIS A 155 -0.55 8.44 3.12
CA HIS A 155 -1.99 8.23 3.29
C HIS A 155 -2.29 7.00 4.17
N ILE A 156 -1.72 5.84 3.83
CA ILE A 156 -1.91 4.59 4.59
C ILE A 156 -1.53 4.79 6.06
N SER A 157 -0.41 5.46 6.31
CA SER A 157 0.07 5.74 7.66
C SER A 157 -0.91 6.62 8.45
N THR A 158 -1.48 7.65 7.81
CA THR A 158 -2.44 8.54 8.48
C THR A 158 -3.76 7.84 8.80
N THR A 159 -4.29 7.05 7.87
CA THR A 159 -5.55 6.31 8.07
C THR A 159 -5.42 5.28 9.19
N ILE A 160 -4.35 4.47 9.17
CA ILE A 160 -4.13 3.44 10.19
C ILE A 160 -3.91 4.06 11.58
N LEU A 161 -3.13 5.13 11.69
CA LEU A 161 -2.75 5.69 12.99
C LEU A 161 -3.85 6.55 13.64
N PHE A 162 -4.54 7.37 12.86
CA PHE A 162 -5.42 8.40 13.40
C PHE A 162 -6.91 8.14 13.14
N GLU A 163 -7.25 7.53 12.02
CA GLU A 163 -8.64 7.35 11.60
C GLU A 163 -9.28 6.05 12.14
N SER A 164 -8.49 4.99 12.38
CA SER A 164 -8.94 3.69 12.93
C SER A 164 -9.46 3.70 14.39
N SER A 165 -9.89 4.84 14.92
CA SER A 165 -10.37 4.98 16.31
C SER A 165 -11.89 5.10 16.35
N ALA A 166 -12.57 4.01 16.70
CA ALA A 166 -14.03 3.91 16.78
C ALA A 166 -14.74 4.95 17.70
N ASP A 167 -13.98 5.67 18.52
CA ASP A 167 -14.51 6.59 19.55
C ASP A 167 -14.05 8.05 19.37
N HIS A 168 -13.34 8.39 18.29
CA HIS A 168 -12.77 9.73 18.01
C HIS A 168 -11.99 10.43 19.16
N LYS A 169 -11.71 9.73 20.27
CA LYS A 169 -10.91 10.23 21.39
C LYS A 169 -9.44 9.97 21.13
N PHE A 170 -8.65 11.01 21.37
CA PHE A 170 -7.20 10.95 21.32
C PHE A 170 -6.68 9.79 22.19
N ASN A 171 -6.10 8.77 21.56
CA ASN A 171 -5.62 7.57 22.26
C ASN A 171 -4.14 7.71 22.60
N LEU A 172 -3.83 8.11 23.83
CA LEU A 172 -2.46 8.26 24.32
C LEU A 172 -1.62 6.99 24.14
N ARG A 173 -2.23 5.79 24.22
CA ARG A 173 -1.51 4.53 23.97
C ARG A 173 -1.07 4.39 22.52
N LYS A 174 -1.92 4.79 21.56
CA LYS A 174 -1.55 4.85 20.13
C LYS A 174 -0.39 5.85 19.92
N MET A 175 -0.46 7.03 20.53
CA MET A 175 0.64 8.00 20.42
C MET A 175 1.95 7.50 21.02
N ILE A 176 1.92 6.84 22.20
CA ILE A 176 3.13 6.25 22.79
C ILE A 176 3.70 5.17 21.85
N ALA A 177 2.86 4.30 21.28
CA ALA A 177 3.31 3.27 20.33
C ALA A 177 3.96 3.90 19.08
N VAL A 178 3.37 4.96 18.53
CA VAL A 178 3.94 5.74 17.41
C VAL A 178 5.29 6.34 17.78
N LEU A 179 5.38 7.00 18.93
CA LEU A 179 6.62 7.62 19.41
C LEU A 179 7.73 6.57 19.65
N CYS A 180 7.39 5.40 20.19
CA CYS A 180 8.34 4.30 20.32
C CYS A 180 8.82 3.80 18.95
N GLY A 181 7.91 3.63 17.98
CA GLY A 181 8.27 3.22 16.62
C GLY A 181 9.19 4.23 15.93
N ILE A 182 8.89 5.53 16.04
CA ILE A 182 9.75 6.61 15.56
C ILE A 182 11.12 6.57 16.26
N GLY A 183 11.14 6.34 17.58
CA GLY A 183 12.38 6.24 18.36
C GLY A 183 13.28 5.09 17.91
N ILE A 184 12.71 3.91 17.65
CA ILE A 184 13.46 2.75 17.13
C ILE A 184 14.01 3.06 15.73
N ALA A 185 13.19 3.62 14.84
CA ALA A 185 13.62 3.97 13.49
C ALA A 185 14.72 5.05 13.48
N LEU A 186 14.65 6.04 14.36
CA LEU A 186 15.69 7.06 14.53
C LEU A 186 16.97 6.49 15.12
N ALA A 187 16.88 5.62 16.13
CA ALA A 187 18.04 4.96 16.70
C ALA A 187 18.76 4.11 15.64
N GLY A 188 18.02 3.35 14.83
CA GLY A 188 18.58 2.59 13.71
C GLY A 188 19.11 3.45 12.57
N PHE A 189 18.65 4.69 12.42
CA PHE A 189 19.19 5.64 11.43
C PHE A 189 20.49 6.32 11.89
N LEU A 190 20.65 6.52 13.20
CA LEU A 190 21.79 7.22 13.79
C LEU A 190 22.96 6.31 14.19
N LEU A 191 22.71 5.00 14.36
CA LEU A 191 23.70 3.98 14.71
C LEU A 191 24.29 3.34 13.45
#